data_AF-A0A942VB53-F1
#
_entry.id   AF-A0A942VB53-F1
#
_cell.length_a   1.000
_cell.length_b   1.000
_cell.length_c   1.000
_cell.angle_alpha   90.00
_cell.angle_beta   90.00
_cell.angle_gamma   90.00
#
_symmetry.space_group_name_H-M   'P 1'
#
loop_
_entity.id
_entity.type
_entity.pdbx_description
1 polymer ?
#
loop_
_entity_poly.entity_id
_entity_poly.type
_entity_poly.pdbx_seq_one_letter_code
_entity_poly.pdbx_strand_id
1 'polypeptide(L)' 'MSKIFVKPAKDGLKVRKPDMTVLSAKGEIVEDEIYWHRRKRDNEVVIEKVKPSKKGN' A
#
# COMPACT_ATOMS: atom_id res chain seq x y z
N MET A 1 -11.66 -6.58 6.63
CA MET A 1 -10.98 -6.56 5.32
C MET A 1 -9.54 -7.02 5.51
N SER A 2 -8.88 -7.55 4.48
CA SER A 2 -7.46 -7.90 4.54
C SER A 2 -6.61 -6.63 4.56
N LYS A 3 -5.39 -6.73 5.10
CA LYS A 3 -4.40 -5.65 5.03
C LYS A 3 -3.32 -5.99 4.01
N ILE A 4 -2.80 -4.96 3.35
CA ILE A 4 -1.69 -5.03 2.41
C ILE A 4 -0.64 -3.97 2.78
N PHE A 5 0.62 -4.25 2.46
CA PHE A 5 1.68 -3.25 2.57
C PHE A 5 1.85 -2.59 1.20
N VAL A 6 1.79 -1.26 1.16
CA VAL A 6 1.84 -0.49 -0.09
C VAL A 6 2.92 0.57 0.00
N LYS A 7 3.77 0.67 -1.02
CA LYS A 7 4.80 1.72 -1.16
C LYS A 7 4.79 2.30 -2.58
N PRO A 8 5.22 3.57 -2.78
CA PRO A 8 5.43 4.11 -4.12
C PRO A 8 6.38 3.23 -4.94
N ALA A 9 6.10 3.05 -6.23
CA ALA A 9 6.91 2.21 -7.10
C ALA A 9 8.29 2.83 -7.44
N LYS A 10 8.43 4.13 -7.25
CA LYS A 10 9.65 4.90 -7.54
C LYS A 10 9.93 5.87 -6.40
N ASP A 11 11.21 6.09 -6.11
CA ASP A 11 11.61 7.11 -5.14
C ASP A 11 11.17 8.50 -5.60
N GLY A 12 10.65 9.29 -4.66
CA GLY A 12 10.12 10.62 -4.95
C GLY A 12 8.75 10.66 -5.62
N LEU A 13 8.17 9.51 -6.02
CA LEU A 13 6.82 9.46 -6.54
C LEU A 13 5.79 9.74 -5.44
N LYS A 14 5.04 10.83 -5.58
CA LYS A 14 3.98 11.21 -4.65
C LYS A 14 2.68 10.50 -5.02
N VAL A 15 2.38 9.40 -4.33
CA VAL A 15 1.11 8.69 -4.47
C VAL A 15 0.13 9.22 -3.42
N ARG A 16 -1.08 9.61 -3.84
CA ARG A 16 -2.16 9.97 -2.91
C ARG A 16 -2.90 8.74 -2.42
N LYS A 17 -3.35 8.78 -1.18
CA LYS A 17 -4.31 7.87 -0.57
C LYS A 17 -5.75 8.27 -0.93
N PRO A 18 -6.75 7.40 -0.73
CA PRO A 18 -8.16 7.73 -0.96
C PRO A 18 -8.65 8.95 -0.16
N ASP A 19 -8.08 9.16 1.02
CA ASP A 19 -8.35 10.30 1.93
C ASP A 19 -7.63 11.60 1.52
N MET A 20 -7.04 11.64 0.32
CA MET A 20 -6.26 12.76 -0.22
C MET A 20 -4.93 13.04 0.48
N THR A 21 -4.56 12.27 1.50
CA THR A 21 -3.23 12.37 2.11
C THR A 21 -2.18 11.68 1.22
N VAL A 22 -0.89 11.88 1.50
CA VAL A 22 0.19 11.29 0.72
C VAL A 22 0.64 9.98 1.37
N LEU A 23 0.81 8.94 0.55
CA LEU A 23 1.38 7.66 0.97
C LEU A 23 2.82 7.86 1.46
N SER A 24 3.18 7.23 2.57
CA SER A 24 4.56 7.22 3.06
C SER A 24 5.54 6.75 1.98
N ALA A 25 6.67 7.46 1.83
CA ALA A 25 7.73 7.06 0.90
C ALA A 25 8.33 5.67 1.23
N LYS A 26 8.33 5.29 2.51
CA LYS A 26 8.77 3.95 2.95
C LYS A 26 7.69 2.89 2.78
N GLY A 27 6.49 3.29 2.38
CA GLY A 27 5.29 2.48 2.41
C GLY A 27 4.64 2.42 3.79
N GLU A 28 3.39 1.94 3.81
CA GLU A 28 2.59 1.74 5.01
C GLU A 28 1.59 0.60 4.81
N ILE A 29 1.06 0.07 5.92
CA ILE A 29 0.01 -0.94 5.89
C ILE A 29 -1.33 -0.23 5.73
N VAL A 30 -2.10 -0.64 4.72
CA VAL A 30 -3.41 -0.09 4.37
C VAL A 30 -4.43 -1.22 4.21
N GLU A 31 -5.71 -0.84 4.16
CA GLU A 31 -6.77 -1.77 3.82
C GLU A 31 -6.66 -2.23 2.35
N ASP A 32 -6.95 -3.50 2.11
CA ASP A 32 -6.90 -4.14 0.79
C ASP A 32 -8.10 -3.73 -0.07
N GLU A 33 -7.98 -2.57 -0.69
CA GLU A 33 -9.00 -1.95 -1.51
C GLU A 33 -8.65 -1.94 -3.00
N ILE A 34 -9.67 -1.97 -3.87
CA ILE A 34 -9.53 -1.88 -5.35
C ILE A 34 -8.71 -0.65 -5.77
N TYR A 35 -8.76 0.43 -4.98
CA TYR A 35 -7.97 1.64 -5.18
C TYR A 35 -6.47 1.36 -5.37
N TRP A 36 -5.90 0.51 -4.51
CA TRP A 36 -4.47 0.18 -4.54
C TRP A 36 -4.13 -0.71 -5.72
N HIS A 37 -5.00 -1.68 -6.05
CA HIS A 37 -4.80 -2.57 -7.19
C HIS A 37 -4.80 -1.82 -8.53
N ARG A 38 -5.64 -0.78 -8.68
CA ARG A 38 -5.61 0.11 -9.85
C ARG A 38 -4.25 0.82 -9.98
N ARG A 39 -3.76 1.39 -8.88
CA ARG A 39 -2.44 2.06 -8.86
C ARG A 39 -1.27 1.12 -9.11
N LYS A 40 -1.38 -0.12 -8.62
CA LYS A 40 -0.40 -1.17 -8.92
C LYS A 40 -0.37 -1.47 -10.41
N ARG A 41 -1.55 -1.63 -11.04
CA ARG A 41 -1.68 -1.84 -12.49
C ARG A 41 -1.07 -0.69 -13.28
N ASP A 42 -1.24 0.54 -12.79
CA ASP A 42 -0.73 1.75 -13.42
C ASP A 42 0.77 2.00 -13.06
N ASN A 43 1.43 1.05 -12.39
CA ASN A 43 2.83 1.11 -11.95
C ASN A 43 3.18 2.28 -11.02
N GLU A 44 2.20 2.78 -10.27
CA GLU A 44 2.40 3.84 -9.28
C GLU A 44 2.82 3.29 -7.91
N VAL A 45 2.39 2.07 -7.57
CA VAL A 45 2.69 1.44 -6.28
C VAL A 45 3.10 -0.01 -6.43
N VAL A 46 3.83 -0.50 -5.43
CA VAL A 46 4.07 -1.93 -5.20
C VAL A 46 3.24 -2.38 -4.01
N ILE A 47 2.57 -3.53 -4.17
CA ILE A 47 1.74 -4.14 -3.12
C ILE A 47 2.41 -5.44 -2.66
N GLU A 48 2.66 -5.55 -1.37
CA GLU A 48 3.18 -6.75 -0.71
C GLU A 48 2.12 -7.29 0.25
N LYS A 49 1.94 -8.63 0.28
CA LYS A 49 1.02 -9.25 1.25
C LYS A 49 1.62 -9.15 2.64
N VAL A 50 0.88 -8.57 3.58
CA VAL A 50 1.29 -8.60 4.99
C VAL A 50 1.09 -10.03 5.48
N LYS A 51 2.17 -10.69 5.95
CA LYS A 51 2.00 -11.96 6.64
C LYS A 51 1.20 -11.67 7.91
N PRO A 52 0.16 -12.45 8.24
CA PRO A 52 -0.44 -12.35 9.56
C PRO A 52 0.67 -12.65 10.56
N SER A 53 1.06 -11.66 11.38
CA SER A 53 1.94 -11.96 12.50
C SER A 53 1.20 -12.99 13.33
N LYS A 54 1.73 -14.21 13.43
CA LYS A 54 1.25 -15.16 14.43
C LYS A 54 1.36 -14.42 15.77
N LYS A 55 0.22 -13.98 16.30
CA LYS A 55 0.12 -13.51 17.67
C LYS A 55 0.38 -14.78 18.49
N GLY A 56 1.62 -14.92 18.97
CA GLY A 56 2.01 -16.04 19.80
C GLY A 56 1.09 -16.09 21.02
N ASN A 57 0.63 -17.30 21.32
CA ASN A 57 0.11 -17.68 22.61
C ASN A 57 0.97 -18.82 23.12
#